data_AF-A0A928TB68-F1
#
_entry.id   AF-A0A928TB68-F1
#
_cell.length_a   1.000
_cell.length_b   1.000
_cell.length_c   1.000
_cell.angle_alpha   90.00
_cell.angle_beta   90.00
_cell.angle_gamma   90.00
#
_symmetry.space_group_name_H-M   'P 1'
#
loop_
_entity.id
_entity.type
_entity.pdbx_description
1 polymer ?
#
loop_
_entity_poly.entity_id
_entity_poly.type
_entity_poly.pdbx_seq_one_letter_code
_entity_poly.pdbx_strand_id
1 'polypeptide(L)'
;MDDWSHPQQLVELAAFYEEEARNPGRFSDAEFMAAVEKAFWGTNCWSYVEAAFAIIAPACGRRPHLTRSLIKHPIDAMIAGGLDDSALVIAQGVACATKSEHYVEPTDEGKEWLLGEWTKSDELVQEVWQSLMNNDC
;
A
#
# COMPACT_ATOMS: atom_id res chain seq x y z
N MET A 1 13.35 -10.24 -8.92
CA MET A 1 12.82 -9.42 -7.82
C MET A 1 12.09 -10.42 -6.95
N ASP A 2 12.84 -11.07 -6.05
CA ASP A 2 12.37 -12.23 -5.25
C ASP A 2 12.13 -11.79 -3.80
N ASP A 3 11.52 -10.62 -3.62
CA ASP A 3 11.46 -9.98 -2.30
C ASP A 3 10.42 -10.65 -1.38
N TRP A 4 9.42 -11.34 -1.97
CA TRP A 4 8.45 -12.14 -1.23
C TRP A 4 8.53 -13.61 -1.64
N SER A 5 8.82 -14.48 -0.67
CA SER A 5 8.78 -15.94 -0.84
C SER A 5 7.52 -16.59 -0.26
N HIS A 6 6.75 -15.84 0.52
CA HIS A 6 5.50 -16.23 1.15
C HIS A 6 4.76 -14.98 1.66
N PRO A 7 3.43 -15.03 1.86
CA PRO A 7 2.50 -16.05 1.38
C PRO A 7 2.37 -16.08 -0.16
N GLN A 8 1.75 -17.13 -0.71
CA GLN A 8 1.64 -17.38 -2.15
C GLN A 8 1.12 -16.18 -2.96
N GLN A 9 0.16 -15.43 -2.43
CA GLN A 9 -0.39 -14.25 -3.10
C GLN A 9 0.63 -13.10 -3.27
N LEU A 10 1.61 -12.97 -2.38
CA LEU A 10 2.71 -12.00 -2.56
C LEU A 10 3.70 -12.48 -3.62
N VAL A 11 3.96 -13.79 -3.68
CA VAL A 11 4.77 -14.39 -4.76
C VAL A 11 4.11 -14.14 -6.11
N GLU A 12 2.79 -14.34 -6.21
CA GLU A 12 2.01 -14.05 -7.42
C GLU A 12 2.05 -12.56 -7.79
N LEU A 13 1.94 -11.66 -6.80
CA LEU A 13 2.01 -10.23 -7.03
C LEU A 13 3.41 -9.79 -7.50
N ALA A 14 4.48 -10.33 -6.91
CA ALA A 14 5.85 -10.07 -7.35
C ALA A 14 6.05 -10.51 -8.81
N ALA A 15 5.59 -11.72 -9.17
CA ALA A 15 5.64 -12.21 -10.56
C ALA A 15 4.82 -11.32 -11.52
N PHE A 16 3.67 -10.83 -11.08
CA PHE A 16 2.86 -9.87 -11.84
C PHE A 16 3.63 -8.55 -12.08
N TYR A 17 4.26 -7.97 -11.05
CA TYR A 17 5.07 -6.76 -11.18
C TYR A 17 6.29 -6.95 -12.08
N GLU A 18 6.91 -8.13 -12.09
CA GLU A 18 8.00 -8.43 -13.03
C GLU A 18 7.51 -8.46 -14.47
N GLU A 19 6.34 -9.05 -14.73
CA GLU A 19 5.75 -9.09 -16.06
C GLU A 19 5.33 -7.69 -16.53
N GLU A 20 4.76 -6.88 -15.64
CA GLU A 20 4.38 -5.50 -15.92
C GLU A 20 5.60 -4.63 -16.25
N ALA A 21 6.71 -4.82 -15.53
CA ALA A 21 7.97 -4.13 -15.82
C ALA A 21 8.59 -4.56 -17.16
N ARG A 22 8.46 -5.83 -17.55
CA ARG A 22 8.94 -6.34 -18.86
C ARG A 22 8.07 -5.84 -20.01
N ASN A 23 6.77 -5.66 -19.77
CA ASN A 23 5.79 -5.25 -20.78
C ASN A 23 4.91 -4.08 -20.28
N PRO A 24 5.46 -2.85 -20.17
CA PRO A 24 4.70 -1.70 -19.68
C PRO A 24 3.45 -1.46 -20.52
N GLY A 25 2.30 -1.29 -19.86
CA GLY A 25 1.00 -1.08 -20.52
C GLY A 25 0.30 -2.34 -21.01
N ARG A 26 0.87 -3.53 -20.80
CA ARG A 26 0.20 -4.82 -21.09
C ARG A 26 -1.12 -4.97 -20.32
N PHE A 27 -1.12 -4.55 -19.06
CA PHE A 27 -2.28 -4.64 -18.17
C PHE A 27 -3.00 -3.30 -18.10
N SER A 28 -4.32 -3.33 -18.25
CA SER A 28 -5.19 -2.19 -17.94
C SER A 28 -5.10 -1.82 -16.46
N ASP A 29 -5.53 -0.60 -16.11
CA ASP A 29 -5.58 -0.17 -14.72
C ASP A 29 -6.49 -1.07 -13.86
N ALA A 30 -7.58 -1.59 -14.44
CA ALA A 30 -8.48 -2.50 -13.74
C ALA A 30 -7.81 -3.86 -13.44
N GLU A 31 -7.08 -4.42 -14.40
CA GLU A 31 -6.33 -5.66 -14.19
C GLU A 31 -5.20 -5.47 -13.18
N PHE A 32 -4.53 -4.32 -13.22
CA PHE A 32 -3.49 -3.96 -12.26
C PHE A 32 -4.07 -3.85 -10.85
N MET A 33 -5.14 -3.09 -10.65
CA MET A 33 -5.83 -2.98 -9.36
C MET A 33 -6.30 -4.34 -8.86
N ALA A 34 -6.90 -5.17 -9.71
CA ALA A 34 -7.35 -6.51 -9.32
C ALA A 34 -6.20 -7.41 -8.87
N ALA A 35 -5.03 -7.34 -9.52
CA ALA A 35 -3.85 -8.08 -9.11
C ALA A 35 -3.32 -7.64 -7.75
N VAL A 36 -3.27 -6.32 -7.50
CA VAL A 36 -2.86 -5.75 -6.21
C VAL A 36 -3.86 -6.13 -5.10
N GLU A 37 -5.17 -5.99 -5.37
CA GLU A 37 -6.22 -6.27 -4.39
C GLU A 37 -6.29 -7.75 -4.00
N LYS A 38 -6.00 -8.65 -4.95
CA LYS A 38 -5.91 -10.09 -4.70
C LYS A 38 -4.79 -10.44 -3.69
N ALA A 39 -3.81 -9.57 -3.52
CA ALA A 39 -2.70 -9.81 -2.60
C ALA A 39 -3.04 -9.55 -1.13
N PHE A 40 -4.15 -8.84 -0.83
CA PHE A 40 -4.59 -8.60 0.55
C PHE A 40 -5.23 -9.84 1.19
N TRP A 41 -5.20 -9.90 2.51
CA TRP A 41 -5.86 -10.93 3.31
C TRP A 41 -6.34 -10.38 4.65
N GLY A 42 -7.30 -11.07 5.26
CA GLY A 42 -7.84 -10.70 6.57
C GLY A 42 -6.85 -10.96 7.71
N THR A 43 -6.63 -9.95 8.54
CA THR A 43 -5.85 -10.00 9.79
C THR A 43 -6.34 -8.86 10.72
N ASN A 44 -5.66 -8.60 11.85
CA ASN A 44 -6.00 -7.43 12.68
C ASN A 44 -5.64 -6.11 11.97
N CYS A 45 -6.26 -4.99 12.36
CA CYS A 45 -6.11 -3.71 11.65
C CYS A 45 -4.65 -3.28 11.48
N TRP A 46 -3.82 -3.38 12.51
CA TRP A 46 -2.43 -2.90 12.46
C TRP A 46 -1.51 -3.82 11.65
N SER A 47 -1.67 -5.14 11.76
CA SER A 47 -1.00 -6.07 10.85
C SER A 47 -1.46 -5.88 9.40
N TYR A 48 -2.73 -5.53 9.19
CA TYR A 48 -3.24 -5.20 7.86
C TYR A 48 -2.63 -3.91 7.32
N VAL A 49 -2.46 -2.85 8.13
CA VAL A 49 -1.78 -1.61 7.73
C VAL A 49 -0.37 -1.90 7.20
N GLU A 50 0.38 -2.74 7.92
CA GLU A 50 1.73 -3.13 7.49
C GLU A 50 1.72 -3.92 6.18
N ALA A 51 0.88 -4.96 6.09
CA ALA A 51 0.70 -5.71 4.86
C ALA A 51 0.29 -4.80 3.71
N ALA A 52 -0.61 -3.85 3.98
CA ALA A 52 -1.16 -3.00 2.96
C ALA A 52 -0.11 -2.07 2.39
N PHE A 53 0.68 -1.40 3.23
CA PHE A 53 1.78 -0.57 2.73
C PHE A 53 2.82 -1.37 1.96
N ALA A 54 3.18 -2.57 2.43
CA ALA A 54 4.10 -3.43 1.70
C ALA A 54 3.57 -3.79 0.30
N ILE A 55 2.28 -4.08 0.18
CA ILE A 55 1.60 -4.44 -1.08
C ILE A 55 1.49 -3.23 -2.02
N ILE A 56 1.01 -2.09 -1.51
CA ILE A 56 0.64 -0.95 -2.36
C ILE A 56 1.82 -0.05 -2.73
N ALA A 57 2.88 0.03 -1.93
CA ALA A 57 3.96 0.98 -2.17
C ALA A 57 4.64 0.78 -3.54
N PRO A 58 4.99 -0.46 -3.96
CA PRO A 58 5.49 -0.70 -5.32
C PRO A 58 4.44 -0.37 -6.39
N ALA A 59 3.17 -0.68 -6.14
CA ALA A 59 2.09 -0.35 -7.07
C ALA A 59 1.94 1.17 -7.28
N CYS A 60 2.02 1.97 -6.23
CA CYS A 60 1.97 3.43 -6.31
C CYS A 60 3.16 4.00 -7.08
N GLY A 61 4.37 3.44 -6.89
CA GLY A 61 5.55 3.82 -7.67
C GLY A 61 5.40 3.54 -9.17
N ARG A 62 4.76 2.42 -9.52
CA ARG A 62 4.56 1.99 -10.91
C ARG A 62 3.41 2.70 -11.61
N ARG A 63 2.32 2.98 -10.88
CA ARG A 63 1.12 3.66 -11.40
C ARG A 63 0.70 4.81 -10.47
N PRO A 64 1.41 5.96 -10.52
CA PRO A 64 1.13 7.08 -9.64
C PRO A 64 -0.30 7.59 -9.71
N HIS A 65 -0.94 7.51 -10.89
CA HIS A 65 -2.34 7.92 -11.08
C HIS A 65 -3.35 7.05 -10.31
N LEU A 66 -2.96 5.86 -9.84
CA LEU A 66 -3.81 4.97 -9.04
C LEU A 66 -3.62 5.15 -7.52
N THR A 67 -2.63 5.93 -7.09
CA THR A 67 -2.27 6.11 -5.67
C THR A 67 -3.47 6.45 -4.80
N ARG A 68 -4.34 7.37 -5.24
CA ARG A 68 -5.53 7.79 -4.50
C ARG A 68 -6.46 6.62 -4.14
N SER A 69 -6.58 5.64 -5.03
CA SER A 69 -7.40 4.45 -4.77
C SER A 69 -6.68 3.48 -3.85
N LEU A 70 -5.39 3.27 -4.08
CA LEU A 70 -4.57 2.31 -3.35
C LEU A 70 -4.38 2.68 -1.86
N ILE A 71 -4.11 3.97 -1.57
CA ILE A 71 -3.87 4.41 -0.19
C ILE A 71 -5.12 4.34 0.70
N LYS A 72 -6.32 4.15 0.12
CA LYS A 72 -7.53 3.93 0.90
C LYS A 72 -7.41 2.72 1.82
N HIS A 73 -6.79 1.63 1.35
CA HIS A 73 -6.68 0.40 2.12
C HIS A 73 -5.95 0.56 3.46
N PRO A 74 -4.70 1.08 3.52
CA PRO A 74 -4.05 1.31 4.79
C PRO A 74 -4.72 2.41 5.63
N ILE A 75 -5.27 3.47 5.00
CA ILE A 75 -5.91 4.55 5.75
C ILE A 75 -7.20 4.09 6.43
N ASP A 76 -8.05 3.36 5.72
CA ASP A 76 -9.28 2.76 6.26
C ASP A 76 -8.96 1.83 7.44
N ALA A 77 -7.93 0.99 7.30
CA ALA A 77 -7.48 0.12 8.38
C ALA A 77 -6.89 0.89 9.58
N MET A 78 -6.23 2.04 9.37
CA MET A 78 -5.78 2.89 10.48
C MET A 78 -6.95 3.48 11.25
N ILE A 79 -7.96 4.00 10.55
CA ILE A 79 -9.20 4.54 11.15
C ILE A 79 -9.89 3.44 11.95
N ALA A 80 -10.12 2.27 11.35
CA ALA A 80 -10.69 1.11 12.02
C ALA A 80 -9.82 0.58 13.17
N GLY A 81 -8.49 0.82 13.11
CA GLY A 81 -7.52 0.53 14.16
C GLY A 81 -7.50 1.55 15.31
N GLY A 82 -8.32 2.61 15.22
CA GLY A 82 -8.48 3.64 16.24
C GLY A 82 -7.60 4.89 16.04
N LEU A 83 -6.99 5.07 14.87
CA LEU A 83 -6.31 6.33 14.55
C LEU A 83 -7.39 7.42 14.34
N ASP A 84 -7.28 8.53 15.06
CA ASP A 84 -8.23 9.64 15.05
C ASP A 84 -7.63 10.96 14.55
N ASP A 85 -6.32 10.99 14.30
CA ASP A 85 -5.59 12.14 13.78
C ASP A 85 -4.93 11.83 12.43
N SER A 86 -5.40 12.52 11.39
CA SER A 86 -4.85 12.41 10.03
C SER A 86 -3.37 12.81 9.94
N ALA A 87 -2.87 13.67 10.84
CA ALA A 87 -1.47 14.08 10.86
C ALA A 87 -0.51 12.91 11.18
N LEU A 88 -1.02 11.82 11.76
CA LEU A 88 -0.23 10.63 12.11
C LEU A 88 -0.12 9.61 10.96
N VAL A 89 -0.95 9.74 9.92
CA VAL A 89 -1.01 8.75 8.82
C VAL A 89 0.32 8.65 8.09
N ILE A 90 0.93 9.80 7.75
CA ILE A 90 2.23 9.83 7.06
C ILE A 90 3.30 9.14 7.91
N ALA A 91 3.35 9.49 9.20
CA ALA A 91 4.29 8.89 10.14
C ALA A 91 4.13 7.36 10.25
N GLN A 92 2.90 6.85 10.18
CA GLN A 92 2.64 5.42 10.21
C GLN A 92 3.20 4.69 8.97
N GLY A 93 3.06 5.27 7.78
CA GLY A 93 3.66 4.69 6.57
C GLY A 93 5.19 4.68 6.63
N VAL A 94 5.81 5.72 7.18
CA VAL A 94 7.27 5.75 7.43
C VAL A 94 7.69 4.70 8.46
N ALA A 95 6.91 4.51 9.52
CA ALA A 95 7.16 3.46 10.51
C ALA A 95 7.09 2.06 9.88
N CYS A 96 6.15 1.83 8.96
CA CYS A 96 6.03 0.57 8.22
C CYS A 96 7.22 0.30 7.28
N ALA A 97 8.00 1.31 6.91
CA ALA A 97 9.21 1.14 6.09
C ALA A 97 10.48 0.90 6.91
N THR A 98 10.51 1.30 8.19
CA THR A 98 11.76 1.45 8.97
C THR A 98 11.85 0.54 10.20
N LYS A 99 10.76 -0.11 10.61
CA LYS A 99 10.75 -0.98 11.79
C LYS A 99 11.59 -2.23 11.58
N SER A 100 12.04 -2.85 12.66
CA SER A 100 12.92 -4.04 12.60
C SER A 100 12.18 -5.34 12.35
N GLU A 101 10.97 -5.46 12.89
CA GLU A 101 10.13 -6.66 12.76
C GLU A 101 8.86 -6.29 12.01
N HIS A 102 8.67 -6.86 10.82
CA HIS A 102 7.50 -6.63 9.97
C HIS A 102 6.56 -7.83 10.00
N TYR A 103 5.25 -7.57 9.99
CA TYR A 103 4.27 -8.58 9.63
C TYR A 103 4.44 -8.99 8.16
N VAL A 104 4.65 -8.00 7.29
CA VAL A 104 5.06 -8.17 5.89
C VAL A 104 6.12 -7.14 5.61
N GLU A 105 7.32 -7.58 5.23
CA GLU A 105 8.39 -6.65 4.90
C GLU A 105 8.13 -6.02 3.52
N PRO A 106 8.16 -4.67 3.41
CA PRO A 106 8.10 -4.01 2.11
C PRO A 106 9.34 -4.36 1.28
N THR A 107 9.15 -4.48 -0.03
CA THR A 107 10.25 -4.58 -1.00
C THR A 107 11.14 -3.34 -0.94
N ASP A 108 12.35 -3.41 -1.49
CA ASP A 108 13.25 -2.25 -1.51
C ASP A 108 12.61 -1.06 -2.27
N GLU A 109 11.97 -1.33 -3.41
CA GLU A 109 11.18 -0.35 -4.17
C GLU A 109 10.04 0.26 -3.31
N GLY A 110 9.35 -0.58 -2.54
CA GLY A 110 8.30 -0.13 -1.63
C GLY A 110 8.83 0.77 -0.52
N LYS A 111 9.98 0.42 0.08
CA LYS A 111 10.66 1.25 1.09
C LYS A 111 11.06 2.60 0.51
N GLU A 112 11.64 2.63 -0.69
CA GLU A 112 12.00 3.87 -1.37
C GLU A 112 10.77 4.79 -1.58
N TRP A 113 9.65 4.22 -2.02
CA TRP A 113 8.42 4.99 -2.19
C TRP A 113 7.87 5.53 -0.86
N LEU A 114 7.84 4.69 0.21
CA LEU A 114 7.36 5.08 1.54
C LEU A 114 8.22 6.16 2.22
N LEU A 115 9.53 6.15 1.96
CA LEU A 115 10.46 7.13 2.51
C LEU A 115 10.61 8.38 1.63
N GLY A 116 10.25 8.28 0.36
CA GLY A 116 10.30 9.36 -0.62
C GLY A 116 8.93 9.99 -0.85
N GLU A 117 8.16 9.42 -1.76
CA GLU A 117 6.94 10.02 -2.31
C GLU A 117 5.78 10.05 -1.31
N TRP A 118 5.65 9.02 -0.48
CA TRP A 118 4.64 8.98 0.58
C TRP A 118 4.78 10.17 1.53
N THR A 119 6.00 10.55 1.92
CA THR A 119 6.25 11.68 2.84
C THR A 119 5.87 13.05 2.28
N LYS A 120 5.55 13.13 0.99
CA LYS A 120 5.12 14.34 0.29
C LYS A 120 3.62 14.34 -0.03
N SER A 121 2.89 13.31 0.43
CA SER A 121 1.51 13.05 0.03
C SER A 121 0.47 13.62 1.02
N ASP A 122 0.83 14.61 1.85
CA ASP A 122 -0.04 15.15 2.91
C ASP A 122 -1.43 15.54 2.43
N GLU A 123 -1.53 16.32 1.34
CA GLU A 123 -2.81 16.76 0.78
C GLU A 123 -3.67 15.57 0.32
N LEU A 124 -3.07 14.63 -0.41
CA LEU A 124 -3.77 13.44 -0.90
C LEU A 124 -4.25 12.53 0.24
N VAL A 125 -3.41 12.35 1.26
CA VAL A 125 -3.74 11.57 2.45
C VAL A 125 -4.88 12.22 3.22
N GLN A 126 -4.85 13.54 3.40
CA GLN A 126 -5.90 14.28 4.08
C GLN A 126 -7.24 14.18 3.33
N GLU A 127 -7.22 14.30 2.00
CA GLU A 127 -8.43 14.12 1.18
C GLU A 127 -9.03 12.72 1.32
N VAL A 128 -8.19 11.68 1.26
CA VAL A 128 -8.66 10.29 1.39
C VAL A 128 -9.19 10.03 2.80
N TRP A 129 -8.48 10.49 3.83
CA TRP A 129 -8.92 10.41 5.22
C TRP A 129 -10.31 11.02 5.42
N GLN A 130 -10.49 12.27 5.00
CA GLN A 130 -11.78 12.97 5.10
C GLN A 130 -12.88 12.24 4.34
N SER A 131 -12.57 11.73 3.15
CA SER A 131 -13.53 10.97 2.35
C SER A 131 -13.98 9.69 3.05
N LEU A 132 -13.12 9.02 3.81
CA LEU A 132 -13.47 7.79 4.54
C LEU A 132 -14.31 8.12 5.77
N MET A 133 -13.85 9.07 6.60
CA MET A 133 -14.56 9.49 7.81
C MET A 133 -15.98 10.04 7.54
N ASN A 134 -16.19 10.67 6.38
CA ASN A 134 -17.51 11.22 6.00
C ASN A 134 -18.48 10.17 5.44
N ASN A 135 -17.99 9.00 5.01
CA ASN A 135 -18.83 7.91 4.49
C ASN A 135 -19.27 6.92 5.57
N ASP A 136 -18.73 7.02 6.78
CA ASP A 136 -19.09 6.20 7.96
C ASP A 136 -20.24 6.81 8.81
N CYS A 137 -21.00 7.77 8.27
CA CYS A 137 -22.18 8.40 8.90
C CYS A 137 -23.49 8.12 8.13
#